data_AF-A0A7Y2CAC6-F1
#
_entry.id   AF-A0A7Y2CAC6-F1
#
_cell.length_a   1.000
_cell.length_b   1.000
_cell.length_c   1.000
_cell.angle_alpha   90.00
_cell.angle_beta   90.00
_cell.angle_gamma   90.00
#
_symmetry.space_group_name_H-M   'P 1'
#
loop_
_entity.id
_entity.type
_entity.pdbx_description
1 polymer ?
#
loop_
_entity_poly.entity_id
_entity_poly.type
_entity_poly.pdbx_seq_one_letter_code
_entity_poly.pdbx_strand_id
1 'polypeptide(L)'
;RIAGVETSGIRGYEDLGALDIVRIGAAVARKELPVSFVLDVVAKNPAENGVQARMVGMDWTLLLEDRETISGVFEDEVVIPAGETRHLPIRIELDLIRFFEGNARDLVDLALSLAGEGGSAKNVKLRAVPTIQTLVGPVRYPEPITIISTTVG
;
A
#
# COMPACT_ATOMS: atom_id res chain seq x y z
N ARG A 1 -1.48 -9.80 5.81
CA ARG A 1 -0.78 -10.94 6.46
C ARG A 1 0.52 -10.45 7.08
N ILE A 2 0.90 -10.99 8.24
CA ILE A 2 2.13 -10.64 8.98
C ILE A 2 2.84 -11.94 9.33
N ALA A 3 4.09 -12.14 8.90
CA ALA A 3 4.83 -13.38 9.12
C ALA A 3 4.03 -14.66 8.72
N GLY A 4 3.20 -14.55 7.69
CA GLY A 4 2.32 -15.62 7.22
C GLY A 4 1.02 -15.80 8.02
N VAL A 5 0.80 -15.04 9.09
CA VAL A 5 -0.45 -14.99 9.87
C VAL A 5 -1.48 -14.11 9.15
N GLU A 6 -2.72 -14.57 9.09
CA GLU A 6 -3.86 -13.81 8.59
C GLU A 6 -4.41 -12.92 9.70
N THR A 7 -4.60 -11.63 9.40
CA THR A 7 -4.82 -10.58 10.41
C THR A 7 -6.26 -10.10 10.46
N SER A 8 -7.15 -10.66 9.64
CA SER A 8 -8.54 -10.26 9.56
C SER A 8 -9.23 -10.37 10.93
N GLY A 9 -9.73 -9.25 11.44
CA GLY A 9 -10.40 -9.16 12.74
C GLY A 9 -9.47 -9.02 13.96
N ILE A 10 -8.16 -8.83 13.78
CA ILE A 10 -7.19 -8.66 14.88
C ILE A 10 -6.89 -7.17 15.09
N ARG A 11 -7.42 -6.55 16.13
CA ARG A 11 -7.31 -5.08 16.29
C ARG A 11 -6.03 -4.60 16.99
N GLY A 12 -5.25 -5.52 17.56
CA GLY A 12 -4.03 -5.18 18.29
C GLY A 12 -3.25 -6.43 18.69
N TYR A 13 -2.04 -6.23 19.22
CA TYR A 13 -1.18 -7.32 19.71
C TYR A 13 -1.90 -8.25 20.72
N GLU A 14 -2.77 -7.69 21.56
CA GLU A 14 -3.56 -8.42 22.56
C GLU A 14 -4.65 -9.35 21.98
N ASP A 15 -5.09 -9.12 20.74
CA ASP A 15 -6.10 -9.93 20.06
C ASP A 15 -5.46 -11.16 19.35
N LEU A 16 -4.13 -11.27 19.35
CA LEU A 16 -3.40 -12.38 18.72
C LEU A 16 -3.57 -13.68 19.49
N GLY A 17 -3.85 -14.77 18.77
CA GLY A 17 -3.82 -16.11 19.33
C GLY A 17 -2.40 -16.52 19.75
N ALA A 18 -2.29 -17.45 20.71
CA ALA A 18 -0.99 -17.91 21.22
C ALA A 18 -0.06 -18.46 20.12
N LEU A 19 -0.63 -19.13 19.10
CA LEU A 19 0.15 -19.63 17.95
C LEU A 19 0.66 -18.50 17.06
N ASP A 20 -0.12 -17.43 16.89
CA ASP A 20 0.26 -16.28 16.08
C ASP A 20 1.39 -15.51 16.75
N ILE A 21 1.30 -15.31 18.07
CA ILE A 21 2.36 -14.72 18.89
C ILE A 21 3.66 -15.51 18.74
N VAL A 22 3.62 -16.84 18.80
CA VAL A 22 4.82 -17.67 18.62
C VAL A 22 5.41 -17.49 17.22
N ARG A 23 4.59 -17.47 16.16
CA ARG A 23 5.06 -17.31 14.77
C ARG A 23 5.68 -15.93 14.54
N ILE A 24 4.98 -14.89 14.95
CA ILE A 24 5.43 -13.50 14.82
C ILE A 24 6.68 -13.28 15.66
N GLY A 25 6.68 -13.73 16.92
CA GLY A 25 7.83 -13.64 17.82
C GLY A 25 9.05 -14.36 17.27
N ALA A 26 8.89 -15.54 16.68
CA ALA A 26 9.97 -16.26 16.02
C ALA A 26 10.51 -15.53 14.78
N ALA A 27 9.65 -14.84 14.01
CA ALA A 27 10.08 -14.01 12.89
C ALA A 27 10.91 -12.81 13.38
N VAL A 28 10.41 -12.08 14.39
CA VAL A 28 11.13 -10.95 14.99
C VAL A 28 12.47 -11.39 15.59
N ALA A 29 12.53 -12.55 16.25
CA ALA A 29 13.78 -13.11 16.77
C ALA A 29 14.81 -13.43 15.67
N ARG A 30 14.33 -13.75 14.46
CA ARG A 30 15.17 -13.89 13.25
C ARG A 30 15.51 -12.57 12.57
N LYS A 31 15.06 -11.44 13.13
CA LYS A 31 15.19 -10.09 12.56
C LYS A 31 14.46 -9.93 11.22
N GLU A 32 13.32 -10.60 11.09
CA GLU A 32 12.46 -10.52 9.90
C GLU A 32 11.01 -10.26 10.33
N LEU A 33 10.32 -9.36 9.65
CA LEU A 33 8.88 -9.19 9.79
C LEU A 33 8.24 -8.94 8.42
N PRO A 34 8.07 -10.00 7.62
CA PRO A 34 7.46 -9.87 6.31
C PRO A 34 5.97 -9.56 6.46
N VAL A 35 5.53 -8.50 5.78
CA VAL A 35 4.14 -8.04 5.72
C VAL A 35 3.69 -8.01 4.27
N SER A 36 2.47 -8.48 4.04
CA SER A 36 1.82 -8.39 2.72
C SER A 36 0.39 -7.91 2.84
N PHE A 37 0.00 -7.00 1.96
CA PHE A 37 -1.35 -6.45 1.85
C PHE A 37 -1.62 -5.97 0.43
N VAL A 38 -2.89 -5.66 0.15
CA VAL A 38 -3.30 -5.03 -1.11
C VAL A 38 -3.67 -3.58 -0.79
N LEU A 39 -2.97 -2.63 -1.40
CA LEU A 39 -3.35 -1.23 -1.38
C LEU A 39 -4.28 -0.96 -2.55
N ASP A 40 -5.55 -0.70 -2.27
CA ASP A 40 -6.52 -0.33 -3.29
C ASP A 40 -6.42 1.16 -3.62
N VAL A 41 -5.87 1.47 -4.80
CA VAL A 41 -5.70 2.84 -5.26
C VAL A 41 -6.83 3.23 -6.20
N VAL A 42 -7.49 4.35 -5.88
CA VAL A 42 -8.62 4.86 -6.64
C VAL A 42 -8.14 5.88 -7.69
N ALA A 43 -8.24 5.51 -8.97
CA ALA A 43 -7.94 6.38 -10.09
C ALA A 43 -9.22 7.01 -10.66
N LYS A 44 -9.30 8.34 -10.69
CA LYS A 44 -10.46 9.09 -11.18
C LYS A 44 -10.10 9.88 -12.43
N ASN A 45 -10.93 9.79 -13.48
CA ASN A 45 -10.87 10.67 -14.64
C ASN A 45 -12.00 11.72 -14.54
N PRO A 46 -11.70 13.00 -14.26
CA PRO A 46 -12.71 14.05 -14.17
C PRO A 46 -13.60 14.13 -15.43
N ALA A 47 -14.86 14.52 -15.25
CA ALA A 47 -15.81 14.61 -16.35
C ALA A 47 -15.42 15.71 -17.36
N GLU A 48 -14.76 16.76 -16.87
CA GLU A 48 -14.30 17.93 -17.61
C GLU A 48 -13.26 17.56 -18.69
N ASN A 49 -12.60 16.41 -18.55
CA ASN A 49 -11.66 15.91 -19.57
C ASN A 49 -12.38 15.53 -20.87
N GLY A 50 -13.67 15.17 -20.83
CA GLY A 50 -14.50 14.86 -21.99
C GLY A 50 -14.10 13.61 -22.80
N VAL A 51 -12.93 13.03 -22.52
CA VAL A 51 -12.39 11.84 -23.18
C VAL A 51 -11.90 10.83 -22.14
N GLN A 52 -11.79 9.56 -22.55
CA GLN A 52 -11.20 8.52 -21.70
C GLN A 52 -9.70 8.77 -21.50
N ALA A 53 -9.22 8.48 -20.28
CA ALA A 53 -7.80 8.37 -19.99
C ALA A 53 -7.38 6.91 -20.12
N ARG A 54 -6.18 6.67 -20.66
CA ARG A 54 -5.57 5.34 -20.69
C ARG A 54 -4.24 5.39 -19.98
N MET A 55 -4.17 4.81 -18.79
CA MET A 55 -2.91 4.59 -18.09
C MET A 55 -2.29 3.29 -18.59
N VAL A 56 -1.03 3.33 -19.00
CA VAL A 56 -0.28 2.16 -19.51
C VAL A 56 0.78 1.68 -18.51
N GLY A 57 0.89 2.37 -17.39
CA GLY A 57 1.72 1.97 -16.27
C GLY A 57 1.79 3.06 -15.21
N MET A 58 2.30 2.70 -14.04
CA MET A 58 2.52 3.63 -12.94
C MET A 58 3.67 3.15 -12.07
N ASP A 59 4.76 3.92 -12.05
CA ASP A 59 5.79 3.74 -11.04
C ASP A 59 5.26 4.23 -9.70
N TRP A 60 5.65 3.55 -8.63
CA TRP A 60 5.21 3.91 -7.30
C TRP A 60 6.29 3.69 -6.26
N THR A 61 6.24 4.48 -5.19
CA THR A 61 7.02 4.31 -3.97
C THR A 61 6.05 4.36 -2.79
N LEU A 62 6.11 3.35 -1.93
CA LEU A 62 5.36 3.29 -0.68
C LEU A 62 6.10 4.08 0.40
N LEU A 63 5.38 4.97 1.07
CA LEU A 63 5.86 5.67 2.24
C LEU A 63 5.01 5.27 3.45
N LEU A 64 5.68 4.87 4.52
CA LEU A 64 5.07 4.54 5.80
C LEU A 64 5.65 5.50 6.84
N GLU A 65 4.81 6.22 7.58
CA GLU A 65 5.27 7.23 8.56
C GLU A 65 6.28 8.23 7.93
N ASP A 66 5.95 8.70 6.71
CA ASP A 66 6.76 9.60 5.88
C ASP A 66 8.16 9.06 5.48
N ARG A 67 8.48 7.81 5.80
CA ARG A 67 9.69 7.11 5.38
C ARG A 67 9.45 6.34 4.09
N GLU A 68 10.30 6.55 3.08
CA GLU A 68 10.30 5.72 1.87
C GLU A 68 10.70 4.28 2.20
N THR A 69 9.94 3.33 1.68
CA THR A 69 10.14 1.90 1.93
C THR A 69 10.52 1.16 0.65
N ILE A 70 9.54 0.59 -0.04
CA ILE A 70 9.72 -0.13 -1.29
C ILE A 70 9.15 0.66 -2.47
N SER A 71 9.65 0.39 -3.66
CA SER A 71 9.15 0.91 -4.92
C SER A 71 8.82 -0.23 -5.88
N GLY A 72 7.97 0.04 -6.85
CA GLY A 72 7.62 -0.91 -7.89
C GLY A 72 6.96 -0.24 -9.08
N VAL A 73 6.46 -1.08 -9.99
CA VAL A 73 5.73 -0.66 -11.18
C VAL A 73 4.41 -1.42 -11.23
N PHE A 74 3.33 -0.70 -11.48
CA PHE A 74 2.05 -1.25 -11.87
C PHE A 74 2.00 -1.23 -13.40
N GLU A 75 2.01 -2.40 -14.04
CA GLU A 75 2.19 -2.54 -15.50
C GLU A 75 0.87 -2.73 -16.27
N ASP A 76 -0.27 -2.84 -15.57
CA ASP A 76 -1.54 -3.08 -16.24
C ASP A 76 -2.05 -1.83 -16.97
N GLU A 77 -2.55 -2.03 -18.20
CA GLU A 77 -3.28 -0.99 -18.93
C GLU A 77 -4.66 -0.80 -18.31
N VAL A 78 -4.99 0.44 -17.95
CA VAL A 78 -6.27 0.81 -17.34
C VAL A 78 -6.90 1.95 -18.13
N VAL A 79 -8.08 1.68 -18.68
CA VAL A 79 -8.93 2.68 -19.33
C VAL A 79 -9.94 3.22 -18.33
N ILE A 80 -9.93 4.53 -18.15
CA ILE A 80 -10.79 5.27 -17.22
C ILE A 80 -11.67 6.22 -18.05
N PRO A 81 -12.94 5.88 -18.30
CA PRO A 81 -13.88 6.78 -18.99
C PRO A 81 -14.01 8.13 -18.30
N ALA A 82 -14.42 9.16 -19.04
CA ALA A 82 -14.65 10.49 -18.46
C ALA A 82 -15.75 10.44 -17.39
N GLY A 83 -15.48 11.04 -16.23
CA GLY A 83 -16.39 11.04 -15.08
C GLY A 83 -16.39 9.75 -14.26
N GLU A 84 -15.60 8.73 -14.65
CA GLU A 84 -15.55 7.44 -13.97
C GLU A 84 -14.28 7.26 -13.12
N THR A 85 -14.36 6.21 -12.29
CA THR A 85 -13.31 5.77 -11.39
C THR A 85 -12.94 4.31 -11.69
N ARG A 86 -11.66 3.96 -11.47
CA ARG A 86 -11.16 2.58 -11.49
C ARG A 86 -10.35 2.29 -10.23
N HIS A 87 -10.46 1.04 -9.77
CA HIS A 87 -9.71 0.52 -8.63
C HIS A 87 -8.45 -0.19 -9.12
N LEU A 88 -7.31 0.14 -8.52
CA LEU A 88 -5.99 -0.37 -8.86
C LEU A 88 -5.44 -1.15 -7.66
N PRO A 89 -5.59 -2.49 -7.63
CA PRO A 89 -5.14 -3.29 -6.50
C PRO A 89 -3.63 -3.49 -6.57
N ILE A 90 -2.87 -2.72 -5.80
CA ILE A 90 -1.40 -2.84 -5.74
C ILE A 90 -1.03 -3.83 -4.65
N ARG A 91 -0.41 -4.93 -5.04
CA ARG A 91 0.15 -5.90 -4.07
C ARG A 91 1.43 -5.35 -3.48
N ILE A 92 1.45 -5.25 -2.16
CA ILE A 92 2.59 -4.79 -1.37
C ILE A 92 3.17 -5.97 -0.61
N GLU A 93 4.48 -6.14 -0.69
CA GLU A 93 5.25 -7.12 0.08
C GLU A 93 6.56 -6.47 0.54
N LEU A 94 6.75 -6.36 1.85
CA LEU A 94 7.95 -5.78 2.44
C LEU A 94 8.31 -6.45 3.77
N ASP A 95 9.56 -6.29 4.19
CA ASP A 95 10.04 -6.70 5.50
C ASP A 95 10.20 -5.45 6.38
N LEU A 96 9.33 -5.28 7.38
CA LEU A 96 9.27 -4.05 8.17
C LEU A 96 10.56 -3.79 8.95
N ILE A 97 11.25 -4.83 9.42
CA ILE A 97 12.47 -4.68 10.22
C ILE A 97 13.60 -4.03 9.40
N ARG A 98 13.54 -4.09 8.06
CA ARG A 98 14.50 -3.40 7.19
C ARG A 98 14.34 -1.88 7.19
N PHE A 99 13.15 -1.39 7.54
CA PHE A 99 12.80 0.02 7.45
C PHE A 99 12.47 0.65 8.80
N PHE A 100 12.13 -0.14 9.82
CA PHE A 100 11.69 0.35 11.13
C PHE A 100 12.42 -0.38 12.25
N GLU A 101 12.94 0.41 13.19
CA GLU A 101 13.45 -0.09 14.46
C GLU A 101 12.34 -0.01 15.50
N GLY A 102 12.35 -0.92 16.48
CA GLY A 102 11.35 -0.93 17.53
C GLY A 102 11.33 -2.25 18.28
N ASN A 103 10.58 -2.30 19.36
CA ASN A 103 10.31 -3.57 20.03
C ASN A 103 9.30 -4.40 19.20
N ALA A 104 9.13 -5.68 19.55
CA ALA A 104 8.22 -6.56 18.82
C ALA A 104 6.77 -6.05 18.79
N ARG A 105 6.30 -5.39 19.86
CA ARG A 105 4.95 -4.86 19.95
C ARG A 105 4.76 -3.70 18.96
N ASP A 106 5.68 -2.73 18.94
CA ASP A 106 5.59 -1.56 18.04
C ASP A 106 5.56 -1.98 16.57
N LEU A 107 6.40 -2.96 16.21
CA LEU A 107 6.47 -3.50 14.85
C LEU A 107 5.19 -4.25 14.46
N VAL A 108 4.59 -4.98 15.40
CA VAL A 108 3.30 -5.66 15.19
C VAL A 108 2.16 -4.66 15.07
N ASP A 109 2.10 -3.65 15.93
CA ASP A 109 1.06 -2.63 15.90
C ASP A 109 1.13 -1.84 14.57
N LEU A 110 2.35 -1.52 14.08
CA LEU A 110 2.55 -0.99 12.75
C LEU A 110 2.04 -1.96 11.68
N ALA A 111 2.46 -3.22 11.72
CA ALA A 111 2.05 -4.23 10.75
C ALA A 111 0.52 -4.45 10.69
N LEU A 112 -0.16 -4.42 11.84
CA LEU A 112 -1.62 -4.53 11.95
C LEU A 112 -2.29 -3.30 11.32
N SER A 113 -1.81 -2.09 11.64
CA SER A 113 -2.37 -0.85 11.06
C SER A 113 -2.29 -0.82 9.53
N LEU A 114 -1.22 -1.39 8.93
CA LEU A 114 -1.08 -1.53 7.48
C LEU A 114 -2.06 -2.54 6.88
N ALA A 115 -2.47 -3.54 7.66
CA ALA A 115 -3.48 -4.51 7.26
C ALA A 115 -4.92 -3.94 7.36
N GLY A 116 -5.09 -2.67 7.71
CA GLY A 116 -6.39 -2.04 7.95
C GLY A 116 -7.01 -2.39 9.30
N GLU A 117 -6.23 -3.05 10.16
CA GLU A 117 -6.68 -3.62 11.42
C GLU A 117 -5.96 -2.89 12.56
N GLY A 118 -6.63 -2.00 13.28
CA GLY A 118 -5.97 -1.24 14.35
C GLY A 118 -6.62 0.10 14.65
N GLY A 119 -6.57 0.52 15.92
CA GLY A 119 -7.24 1.74 16.41
C GLY A 119 -6.57 3.08 16.04
N SER A 120 -5.36 3.07 15.48
CA SER A 120 -4.66 4.29 15.05
C SER A 120 -4.26 4.19 13.59
N ALA A 121 -4.81 5.06 12.74
CA ALA A 121 -4.41 5.17 11.34
C ALA A 121 -2.93 5.60 11.28
N LYS A 122 -2.06 4.70 10.83
CA LYS A 122 -0.67 5.04 10.49
C LYS A 122 -0.66 5.78 9.15
N ASN A 123 0.32 6.68 9.00
CA ASN A 123 0.42 7.54 7.84
C ASN A 123 0.96 6.72 6.63
N VAL A 124 0.04 6.12 5.87
CA VAL A 124 0.34 5.38 4.65
C VAL A 124 0.16 6.30 3.45
N LYS A 125 1.23 6.49 2.69
CA LYS A 125 1.21 7.26 1.44
C LYS A 125 1.77 6.44 0.29
N LEU A 126 1.23 6.66 -0.90
CA LEU A 126 1.79 6.17 -2.13
C LEU A 126 2.20 7.37 -2.99
N ARG A 127 3.50 7.47 -3.30
CA ARG A 127 3.96 8.43 -4.30
C ARG A 127 3.95 7.73 -5.65
N ALA A 128 3.14 8.21 -6.58
CA ALA A 128 2.88 7.59 -7.86
C ALA A 128 3.29 8.50 -9.03
N VAL A 129 3.85 7.90 -10.08
CA VAL A 129 4.18 8.58 -11.33
C VAL A 129 3.49 7.82 -12.48
N PRO A 130 2.25 8.19 -12.83
CA PRO A 130 1.51 7.50 -13.88
C PRO A 130 2.09 7.81 -15.27
N THR A 131 1.95 6.85 -16.16
CA THR A 131 2.25 6.97 -17.59
C THR A 131 0.96 6.82 -18.38
N ILE A 132 0.56 7.89 -19.07
CA ILE A 132 -0.70 7.98 -19.80
C ILE A 132 -0.43 7.89 -21.30
N GLN A 133 -1.19 7.03 -21.99
CA GLN A 133 -1.18 6.96 -23.44
C GLN A 133 -1.85 8.21 -24.03
N THR A 134 -1.11 8.90 -24.90
CA THR A 134 -1.61 10.04 -25.68
C THR A 134 -1.54 9.74 -27.19
N LEU A 135 -1.99 10.67 -28.03
CA LEU A 135 -1.90 10.55 -29.49
C LEU A 135 -0.45 10.47 -30.01
N VAL A 136 0.50 11.05 -29.28
CA VAL A 136 1.92 11.09 -29.68
C VAL A 136 2.76 10.00 -29.00
N GLY A 137 2.14 9.14 -28.19
CA GLY A 137 2.81 8.08 -27.44
C GLY A 137 2.52 8.13 -25.94
N PRO A 138 3.12 7.20 -25.16
CA PRO A 138 3.04 7.20 -23.70
C PRO A 138 3.80 8.41 -23.12
N VAL A 139 3.13 9.15 -22.23
CA VAL A 139 3.69 10.31 -21.53
C VAL A 139 3.65 10.06 -20.04
N ARG A 140 4.83 10.11 -19.42
CA ARG A 140 4.99 10.03 -17.97
C ARG A 140 4.66 11.38 -17.34
N TYR A 141 3.97 11.38 -16.20
CA TYR A 141 3.70 12.62 -15.48
C TYR A 141 5.01 13.30 -15.07
N PRO A 142 5.11 14.64 -15.20
CA PRO A 142 6.35 15.36 -14.95
C PRO A 142 6.68 15.42 -13.46
N GLU A 143 5.66 15.41 -12.60
CA GLU A 143 5.80 15.41 -11.14
C GLU A 143 5.04 14.24 -10.51
N PRO A 144 5.56 13.65 -9.43
CA PRO A 144 4.85 12.59 -8.72
C PRO A 144 3.59 13.11 -8.01
N ILE A 145 2.54 12.28 -8.03
CA ILE A 145 1.32 12.50 -7.26
C ILE A 145 1.47 11.79 -5.91
N THR A 146 1.12 12.46 -4.81
CA THR A 146 1.07 11.81 -3.49
C THR A 146 -0.37 11.45 -3.16
N ILE A 147 -0.62 10.15 -3.01
CA ILE A 147 -1.90 9.57 -2.63
C ILE A 147 -1.79 9.23 -1.14
N ILE A 148 -2.70 9.78 -0.34
CA ILE A 148 -2.73 9.57 1.11
C ILE A 148 -3.87 8.61 1.41
N SER A 149 -3.60 7.58 2.22
CA SER A 149 -4.66 6.67 2.68
C SER A 149 -5.72 7.44 3.47
N THR A 150 -6.97 7.32 3.05
CA THR A 150 -8.13 7.67 3.87
C THR A 150 -8.77 6.35 4.31
N THR A 151 -8.72 6.05 5.60
CA THR A 151 -9.61 5.04 6.18
C THR A 151 -11.02 5.60 6.10
N VAL A 152 -11.85 5.06 5.22
CA VAL A 152 -13.29 5.30 5.27
C VAL A 152 -13.80 4.45 6.45
N GLY A 153 -13.99 5.11 7.59
CA GLY A 153 -14.56 4.50 8.80
C GLY A 153 -16.05 4.18 8.65
#